data_AF-D0N8C8-F1
#
_entry.id   AF-D0N8C8-F1
#
_cell.length_a   1.000
_cell.length_b   1.000
_cell.length_c   1.000
_cell.angle_alpha   90.00
_cell.angle_beta   90.00
_cell.angle_gamma   90.00
#
_symmetry.space_group_name_H-M   'P 1'
#
loop_
_entity.id
_entity.type
_entity.pdbx_description
1 polymer ?
#
loop_
_entity_poly.entity_id
_entity_poly.type
_entity_poly.pdbx_seq_one_letter_code
_entity_poly.pdbx_strand_id
1 'polypeptide(L)'
;MPVLMRVGTLVGELDDLMFGVVNPTLDTMRVKASYVHDLDAASILCPIIEPNNDEPFRSLIIKWMTSDAPLQSTSIVNMRDFVYIEATGVVHSSNGDRVGYHLIHSIEFPQTKPRPDVVRGNVSYFGFFRQLEHNVLDAFGSNEESIVDATASTRE
;
A
#
# COMPACT_ATOMS: atom_id res chain seq x y z
N MET A 1 13.87 11.66 3.86
CA MET A 1 13.00 10.60 4.40
C MET A 1 13.82 9.33 4.58
N PRO A 2 13.65 8.57 5.66
CA PRO A 2 14.30 7.27 5.81
C PRO A 2 13.75 6.28 4.78
N VAL A 3 14.63 5.42 4.26
CA VAL A 3 14.27 4.33 3.35
C VAL A 3 14.38 3.02 4.12
N LEU A 4 13.33 2.22 4.11
CA LEU A 4 13.34 0.88 4.71
C LEU A 4 13.32 -0.16 3.61
N MET A 5 14.36 -0.98 3.55
CA MET A 5 14.45 -2.12 2.65
C MET A 5 14.01 -3.40 3.38
N ARG A 6 13.23 -4.24 2.69
CA ARG A 6 12.77 -5.54 3.19
C ARG A 6 13.19 -6.61 2.19
N VAL A 7 13.96 -7.59 2.67
CA VAL A 7 14.40 -8.74 1.88
C VAL A 7 14.22 -9.99 2.73
N GLY A 8 13.67 -11.05 2.17
CA GLY A 8 13.52 -12.31 2.87
C GLY A 8 12.65 -13.29 2.11
N THR A 9 12.31 -14.39 2.77
CA THR A 9 11.46 -15.44 2.20
C THR A 9 10.14 -15.55 2.94
N LEU A 10 9.08 -15.89 2.21
CA LEU A 10 7.74 -16.14 2.73
C LEU A 10 7.35 -17.60 2.44
N VAL A 11 6.53 -18.17 3.31
CA VAL A 11 5.93 -19.49 3.09
C VAL A 11 4.64 -19.31 2.30
N GLY A 12 4.49 -20.01 1.18
CA GLY A 12 3.28 -20.00 0.36
C GLY A 12 3.54 -20.05 -1.15
N GLU A 13 2.45 -19.93 -1.90
CA GLU A 13 2.46 -19.82 -3.36
C GLU A 13 2.23 -18.37 -3.81
N LEU A 14 2.79 -18.01 -4.96
CA LEU A 14 2.71 -16.65 -5.49
C LEU A 14 1.28 -16.19 -5.66
N ASP A 15 0.41 -17.07 -6.16
CA ASP A 15 -0.99 -16.75 -6.41
C ASP A 15 -1.72 -16.47 -5.08
N ASP A 16 -1.47 -17.25 -4.02
CA ASP A 16 -2.05 -17.01 -2.69
C ASP A 16 -1.62 -15.66 -2.12
N LEU A 17 -0.33 -15.33 -2.25
CA LEU A 17 0.19 -14.02 -1.85
C LEU A 17 -0.49 -12.90 -2.65
N MET A 18 -0.57 -13.04 -3.97
CA MET A 18 -1.16 -12.03 -4.84
C MET A 18 -2.67 -11.85 -4.60
N PHE A 19 -3.39 -12.91 -4.21
CA PHE A 19 -4.77 -12.82 -3.73
C PHE A 19 -4.90 -12.01 -2.43
N GLY A 20 -3.92 -12.11 -1.54
CA GLY A 20 -3.88 -11.27 -0.33
C GLY A 20 -3.51 -9.82 -0.61
N VAL A 21 -2.75 -9.56 -1.67
CA VAL A 21 -2.32 -8.23 -2.09
C VAL A 21 -3.45 -7.47 -2.79
N VAL A 22 -4.10 -8.09 -3.77
CA VAL A 22 -5.10 -7.47 -4.65
C VAL A 22 -6.41 -7.20 -3.89
N ASN A 23 -6.84 -5.94 -3.88
CA ASN A 23 -7.99 -5.47 -3.11
C ASN A 23 -8.77 -4.40 -3.91
N PRO A 24 -9.41 -4.78 -5.03
CA PRO A 24 -9.92 -3.81 -6.00
C PRO A 24 -11.25 -3.16 -5.60
N THR A 25 -11.89 -3.62 -4.53
CA THR A 25 -13.20 -3.16 -4.06
C THR A 25 -13.18 -2.79 -2.57
N LEU A 26 -14.15 -1.99 -2.11
CA LEU A 26 -14.23 -1.65 -0.68
C LEU A 26 -14.39 -2.90 0.20
N ASP A 27 -15.11 -3.92 -0.28
CA ASP A 27 -15.30 -5.15 0.48
C ASP A 27 -13.99 -5.95 0.59
N THR A 28 -13.23 -6.08 -0.51
CA THR A 28 -11.92 -6.74 -0.47
C THR A 28 -10.89 -5.94 0.34
N MET A 29 -10.98 -4.61 0.34
CA MET A 29 -10.18 -3.75 1.23
C MET A 29 -10.51 -3.98 2.71
N ARG A 30 -11.80 -4.09 3.07
CA ARG A 30 -12.22 -4.40 4.44
C ARG A 30 -11.73 -5.77 4.90
N VAL A 31 -11.81 -6.76 4.03
CA VAL A 31 -11.25 -8.10 4.30
C VAL A 31 -9.76 -7.98 4.58
N LYS A 32 -8.98 -7.32 3.72
CA LYS A 32 -7.54 -7.11 3.93
C LYS A 32 -7.24 -6.42 5.26
N ALA A 33 -7.92 -5.32 5.58
CA ALA A 33 -7.73 -4.57 6.82
C ALA A 33 -8.04 -5.41 8.07
N SER A 34 -8.97 -6.37 7.99
CA SER A 34 -9.30 -7.27 9.11
C SER A 34 -8.19 -8.26 9.47
N TYR A 35 -7.25 -8.53 8.56
CA TYR A 35 -6.12 -9.42 8.78
C TYR A 35 -4.80 -8.67 9.02
N VAL A 36 -4.58 -7.56 8.32
CA VAL A 36 -3.31 -6.82 8.34
C VAL A 36 -3.29 -5.72 9.40
N HIS A 37 -4.47 -5.15 9.72
CA HIS A 37 -4.63 -4.04 10.67
C HIS A 37 -3.79 -2.81 10.32
N ASP A 38 -3.63 -2.52 9.03
CA ASP A 38 -2.83 -1.40 8.50
C ASP A 38 -3.62 -0.10 8.30
N LEU A 39 -4.95 -0.17 8.26
CA LEU A 39 -5.85 0.93 7.88
C LEU A 39 -6.99 1.13 8.88
N ASP A 40 -7.32 2.39 9.19
CA ASP A 40 -8.49 2.76 9.99
C ASP A 40 -9.71 3.04 9.12
N ALA A 41 -9.49 3.78 8.04
CA ALA A 41 -10.51 4.11 7.06
C ALA A 41 -9.90 4.11 5.66
N ALA A 42 -10.68 3.69 4.68
CA ALA A 42 -10.23 3.67 3.30
C ALA A 42 -11.38 3.89 2.33
N SER A 43 -11.04 4.40 1.14
CA SER A 43 -12.00 4.63 0.06
C SER A 43 -11.33 4.40 -1.30
N ILE A 44 -12.11 3.92 -2.26
CA ILE A 44 -11.71 3.86 -3.68
C ILE A 44 -12.17 5.15 -4.32
N LEU A 45 -11.21 5.91 -4.88
CA LEU A 45 -11.51 7.16 -5.57
C LEU A 45 -11.76 6.93 -7.05
N CYS A 46 -10.94 6.10 -7.70
CA CYS A 46 -11.07 5.84 -9.13
C CYS A 46 -10.39 4.50 -9.51
N PRO A 47 -11.13 3.49 -9.95
CA PRO A 47 -10.54 2.34 -10.63
C PRO A 47 -10.11 2.75 -12.05
N ILE A 48 -8.84 2.55 -12.37
CA ILE A 48 -8.28 2.80 -13.72
C ILE A 48 -8.19 1.48 -14.50
N ILE A 49 -7.70 0.43 -13.84
CA ILE A 49 -7.67 -0.94 -14.36
C ILE A 49 -8.25 -1.85 -13.29
N GLU A 50 -9.28 -2.61 -13.67
CA GLU A 50 -9.90 -3.61 -12.81
C GLU A 50 -9.43 -5.02 -13.20
N PRO A 51 -9.26 -5.92 -12.23
CA PRO A 51 -8.99 -7.33 -12.51
C PRO A 51 -10.08 -7.98 -13.36
N ASN A 52 -9.69 -8.98 -14.14
CA ASN A 52 -10.60 -9.80 -14.93
C ASN A 52 -10.22 -11.28 -14.83
N ASN A 53 -10.97 -12.16 -15.50
CA ASN A 53 -10.77 -13.61 -15.42
C ASN A 53 -9.39 -14.07 -15.95
N ASP A 54 -8.84 -13.37 -16.94
CA ASP A 54 -7.55 -13.72 -17.55
C ASP A 54 -6.37 -13.12 -16.75
N GLU A 55 -6.56 -11.93 -16.18
CA GLU A 55 -5.58 -11.20 -15.38
C GLU A 55 -6.12 -10.87 -13.96
N PRO A 56 -6.29 -11.88 -13.08
CA PRO A 56 -6.98 -11.71 -11.79
C PRO A 56 -6.23 -10.84 -10.77
N PHE A 57 -4.92 -10.66 -10.97
CA PHE A 57 -4.07 -9.85 -10.08
C PHE A 57 -3.81 -8.45 -10.63
N ARG A 58 -4.20 -8.15 -11.87
CA ARG A 58 -3.88 -6.90 -12.53
C ARG A 58 -4.86 -5.82 -12.11
N SER A 59 -4.39 -4.86 -11.32
CA SER A 59 -5.19 -3.71 -10.93
C SER A 59 -4.37 -2.41 -10.95
N LEU A 60 -5.06 -1.30 -11.19
CA LEU A 60 -4.51 0.04 -11.05
C LEU A 60 -5.62 0.96 -10.53
N ILE A 61 -5.50 1.42 -9.28
CA ILE A 61 -6.60 2.10 -8.59
C ILE A 61 -6.07 3.28 -7.78
N ILE A 62 -6.75 4.41 -7.89
CA ILE A 62 -6.53 5.56 -7.01
C ILE A 62 -7.36 5.36 -5.75
N LYS A 63 -6.70 5.42 -4.59
CA LYS A 63 -7.28 5.16 -3.27
C LYS A 63 -6.96 6.30 -2.30
N TRP A 64 -7.81 6.38 -1.29
CA TRP A 64 -7.60 7.19 -0.11
C TRP A 64 -7.58 6.29 1.12
N MET A 65 -6.69 6.56 2.07
CA MET A 65 -6.69 5.85 3.35
C MET A 65 -6.23 6.74 4.50
N THR A 66 -6.58 6.33 5.72
CA THR A 66 -5.99 6.80 6.96
C THR A 66 -5.37 5.60 7.67
N SER A 67 -4.19 5.82 8.25
CA SER A 67 -3.46 4.79 8.98
C SER A 67 -3.11 5.32 10.36
N ASP A 68 -3.16 4.45 11.37
CA ASP A 68 -2.84 4.77 12.74
C ASP A 68 -1.31 4.83 12.90
N ALA A 69 -0.77 6.04 13.05
CA ALA A 69 0.65 6.20 13.38
C ALA A 69 0.83 5.86 14.87
N PRO A 70 1.94 5.19 15.26
CA PRO A 70 2.27 5.07 16.67
C PRO A 70 2.26 6.48 17.28
N LEU A 71 1.42 6.70 18.29
CA LEU A 71 1.16 7.97 19.00
C LEU A 71 -0.07 8.81 18.56
N GLN A 72 -0.95 8.40 17.63
CA GLN A 72 -2.18 9.19 17.36
C GLN A 72 -3.14 9.29 18.55
N SER A 73 -3.11 8.31 19.46
CA SER A 73 -3.84 8.36 20.74
C SER A 73 -3.26 9.38 21.74
N THR A 74 -2.04 9.86 21.49
CA THR A 74 -1.47 11.00 22.20
C THR A 74 -1.77 12.25 21.38
N SER A 75 -2.26 13.33 21.99
CA SER A 75 -2.59 14.60 21.30
C SER A 75 -1.37 15.34 20.71
N ILE A 76 -0.28 14.62 20.43
CA ILE A 76 1.02 15.06 19.96
C ILE A 76 1.12 14.88 18.43
N VAL A 77 0.31 13.98 17.83
CA VAL A 77 0.36 13.68 16.39
C VAL A 77 -1.02 13.84 15.75
N ASN A 78 -1.10 14.64 14.69
CA ASN A 78 -2.33 14.82 13.90
C ASN A 78 -2.65 13.56 13.10
N MET A 79 -3.95 13.32 12.85
CA MET A 79 -4.44 12.28 11.94
C MET A 79 -3.80 12.46 10.55
N ARG A 80 -3.33 11.35 9.96
CA ARG A 80 -2.73 11.36 8.61
C ARG A 80 -3.63 10.67 7.61
N ASP A 81 -3.79 11.31 6.45
CA ASP A 81 -4.39 10.68 5.28
C ASP A 81 -3.40 10.57 4.13
N PHE A 82 -3.68 9.62 3.24
CA PHE A 82 -2.90 9.39 2.05
C PHE A 82 -3.84 9.30 0.86
N VAL A 83 -3.48 9.96 -0.22
CA VAL A 83 -4.05 9.74 -1.55
C VAL A 83 -2.95 9.13 -2.39
N TYR A 84 -3.21 7.96 -2.97
CA TYR A 84 -2.20 7.19 -3.65
C TYR A 84 -2.78 6.41 -4.83
N ILE A 85 -1.91 6.09 -5.77
CA ILE A 85 -2.17 5.08 -6.79
C ILE A 85 -1.59 3.75 -6.31
N GLU A 86 -2.36 2.69 -6.43
CA GLU A 86 -1.95 1.31 -6.15
C GLU A 86 -1.97 0.51 -7.44
N ALA A 87 -0.87 -0.18 -7.74
CA ALA A 87 -0.76 -1.09 -8.86
C ALA A 87 -0.38 -2.49 -8.37
N THR A 88 -1.05 -3.51 -8.90
CA THR A 88 -0.77 -4.91 -8.61
C THR A 88 -0.75 -5.71 -9.90
N GLY A 89 -0.02 -6.82 -9.90
CA GLY A 89 -0.07 -7.76 -11.00
C GLY A 89 1.06 -8.77 -10.96
N VAL A 90 1.19 -9.53 -12.03
CA VAL A 90 2.27 -10.49 -12.25
C VAL A 90 2.92 -10.19 -13.58
N VAL A 91 4.24 -10.18 -13.61
CA VAL A 91 5.05 -10.03 -14.83
C VAL A 91 5.97 -11.25 -14.97
N HIS A 92 6.55 -11.42 -16.15
CA HIS A 92 7.60 -12.41 -16.38
C HIS A 92 8.94 -11.68 -16.45
N SER A 93 9.90 -12.15 -15.66
CA SER A 93 11.29 -11.69 -15.71
C SER A 93 11.97 -12.15 -17.01
N SER A 94 13.13 -11.59 -17.34
CA SER A 94 13.91 -11.95 -18.54
C SER A 94 14.33 -13.43 -18.56
N ASN A 95 14.37 -14.09 -17.40
CA ASN A 95 14.64 -15.52 -17.26
C ASN A 95 13.37 -16.39 -17.33
N GLY A 96 12.19 -15.80 -17.49
CA GLY A 96 10.90 -16.50 -17.54
C GLY A 96 10.22 -16.67 -16.18
N ASP A 97 10.84 -16.27 -15.08
CA ASP A 97 10.24 -16.38 -13.74
C ASP A 97 8.99 -15.51 -13.64
N ARG A 98 7.92 -16.04 -13.04
CA ARG A 98 6.74 -15.26 -12.65
C ARG A 98 7.07 -14.42 -11.41
N VAL A 99 6.85 -13.12 -11.51
CA VAL A 99 7.11 -12.15 -10.44
C VAL A 99 5.86 -11.33 -10.18
N GLY A 100 5.29 -11.47 -8.99
CA GLY A 100 4.24 -10.61 -8.50
C GLY A 100 4.79 -9.24 -8.09
N TYR A 101 4.00 -8.19 -8.26
CA TYR A 101 4.34 -6.85 -7.81
C TYR A 101 3.19 -6.18 -7.06
N HIS A 102 3.55 -5.35 -6.10
CA HIS A 102 2.66 -4.44 -5.37
C HIS A 102 3.33 -3.09 -5.27
N LEU A 103 2.74 -2.08 -5.88
CA LEU A 103 3.26 -0.72 -5.94
C LEU A 103 2.24 0.22 -5.34
N ILE A 104 2.68 1.12 -4.47
CA ILE A 104 1.89 2.22 -3.94
C ILE A 104 2.70 3.49 -4.09
N HIS A 105 2.10 4.56 -4.59
CA HIS A 105 2.75 5.86 -4.65
C HIS A 105 1.74 6.98 -4.42
N SER A 106 2.06 7.90 -3.51
CA SER A 106 1.24 9.08 -3.25
C SER A 106 1.11 9.95 -4.49
N ILE A 107 -0.11 10.44 -4.74
CA ILE A 107 -0.41 11.35 -5.85
C ILE A 107 -1.24 12.53 -5.36
N GLU A 108 -1.14 13.64 -6.06
CA GLU A 108 -1.88 14.87 -5.76
C GLU A 108 -2.65 15.35 -6.99
N PHE A 109 -3.89 15.78 -6.79
CA PHE A 109 -4.72 16.38 -7.83
C PHE A 109 -5.74 17.35 -7.22
N PRO A 110 -6.26 18.33 -7.99
CA PRO A 110 -7.09 19.42 -7.45
C PRO A 110 -8.30 19.01 -6.61
N GLN A 111 -8.84 17.81 -6.85
CA GLN A 111 -10.02 17.27 -6.17
C GLN A 111 -9.70 16.68 -4.78
N THR A 112 -8.43 16.50 -4.41
CA THR A 112 -8.01 15.86 -3.15
C THR A 112 -7.36 16.83 -2.17
N LYS A 113 -7.92 18.04 -2.06
CA LYS A 113 -7.44 19.05 -1.10
C LYS A 113 -7.42 18.50 0.33
N PRO A 114 -6.34 18.76 1.10
CA PRO A 114 -6.28 18.36 2.50
C PRO A 114 -7.45 18.93 3.31
N ARG A 115 -7.89 18.18 4.32
CA ARG A 115 -8.87 18.66 5.30
C ARG A 115 -8.15 19.52 6.36
N PRO A 116 -8.81 20.51 6.97
CA PRO A 116 -8.18 21.44 7.92
C PRO A 116 -7.45 20.77 9.10
N ASP A 117 -7.90 19.60 9.54
CA ASP A 117 -7.38 18.88 10.72
C ASP A 117 -6.63 17.58 10.37
N VAL A 118 -6.28 17.39 9.10
CA VAL A 118 -5.62 16.17 8.61
C VAL A 118 -4.34 16.53 7.88
N VAL A 119 -3.23 15.90 8.28
CA VAL A 119 -1.95 16.06 7.59
C VAL A 119 -1.88 15.08 6.43
N ARG A 120 -1.74 15.61 5.20
CA ARG A 120 -1.53 14.78 4.00
C ARG A 120 -0.14 14.16 4.05
N GLY A 121 -0.07 12.85 4.22
CA GLY A 121 1.16 12.08 4.16
C GLY A 121 1.59 11.79 2.72
N ASN A 122 2.87 11.46 2.57
CA ASN A 122 3.44 10.93 1.33
C ASN A 122 4.05 9.55 1.61
N VAL A 123 3.68 8.57 0.80
CA VAL A 123 4.19 7.20 0.85
C VAL A 123 4.58 6.74 -0.56
N SER A 124 5.71 6.07 -0.65
CA SER A 124 6.12 5.32 -1.83
C SER A 124 6.58 3.94 -1.39
N TYR A 125 5.98 2.89 -1.94
CA TYR A 125 6.28 1.51 -1.62
C TYR A 125 6.30 0.67 -2.89
N PHE A 126 7.25 -0.26 -2.94
CA PHE A 126 7.20 -1.37 -3.87
C PHE A 126 7.52 -2.68 -3.16
N GLY A 127 6.87 -3.75 -3.60
CA GLY A 127 7.18 -5.13 -3.26
C GLY A 127 7.16 -5.99 -4.52
N PHE A 128 8.14 -6.86 -4.63
CA PHE A 128 8.26 -7.89 -5.66
C PHE A 128 8.34 -9.25 -4.98
N PHE A 129 7.62 -10.22 -5.55
CA PHE A 129 7.48 -11.56 -5.00
C PHE A 129 7.74 -12.59 -6.08
N ARG A 130 8.65 -13.52 -5.84
CA ARG A 130 9.06 -14.52 -6.84
C ARG A 130 8.99 -15.92 -6.24
N GLN A 131 8.39 -16.87 -6.95
CA GLN A 131 8.39 -18.28 -6.54
C GLN A 131 9.80 -18.84 -6.72
N LEU A 132 10.40 -19.35 -5.64
CA LEU A 132 11.68 -20.05 -5.68
C LEU A 132 11.45 -21.55 -5.88
N GLU A 133 10.61 -22.12 -5.01
CA GLU A 133 10.25 -23.53 -4.96
C GLU A 133 8.81 -23.66 -4.45
N HIS A 134 8.24 -24.86 -4.47
CA HIS A 134 6.93 -25.09 -3.87
C HIS A 134 6.90 -24.59 -2.43
N ASN A 135 5.90 -23.77 -2.09
CA ASN A 135 5.69 -23.19 -0.78
C ASN A 135 6.80 -22.23 -0.29
N VAL A 136 7.69 -21.77 -1.18
CA VAL A 136 8.77 -20.81 -0.85
C VAL A 136 8.80 -19.66 -1.85
N LEU A 137 8.53 -18.45 -1.34
CA LEU A 137 8.58 -17.19 -2.08
C LEU A 137 9.77 -16.35 -1.62
N ASP A 138 10.46 -15.73 -2.57
CA ASP A 138 11.38 -14.62 -2.36
C ASP A 138 10.59 -13.32 -2.32
N ALA A 139 10.92 -12.42 -1.38
CA ALA A 139 10.26 -11.14 -1.21
C ALA A 139 11.31 -10.03 -1.15
N PHE A 140 11.16 -9.05 -2.03
CA PHE A 140 12.02 -7.87 -2.09
C PHE A 140 11.15 -6.62 -2.14
N GLY A 141 11.39 -5.67 -1.25
CA GLY A 141 10.63 -4.43 -1.25
C GLY A 141 11.36 -3.28 -0.59
N SER A 142 10.86 -2.08 -0.85
CA SER A 142 11.32 -0.87 -0.19
C SER A 142 10.15 0.06 0.06
N ASN A 143 10.19 0.78 1.17
CA ASN A 143 9.26 1.86 1.45
C ASN A 143 9.99 3.14 1.86
N GLU A 144 9.44 4.26 1.41
CA GLU A 144 9.78 5.61 1.83
C GLU A 144 8.51 6.27 2.37
N GLU A 145 8.55 6.68 3.63
CA GLU A 145 7.42 7.34 4.28
C GLU A 145 7.89 8.56 5.07
N SER A 146 7.14 9.66 4.97
CA SER A 146 7.45 10.86 5.75
C SER A 146 6.91 10.68 7.17
N ILE A 147 7.78 10.25 8.09
CA ILE A 147 7.39 9.90 9.46
C ILE A 147 7.26 11.14 10.37
N VAL A 148 7.81 12.30 10.00
CA VAL A 148 7.94 13.46 10.90
C VAL A 148 7.62 14.80 10.24
N ASP A 149 6.56 15.44 10.74
CA ASP A 149 6.51 16.89 10.98
C ASP A 149 6.01 17.05 12.42
N ALA A 150 6.93 17.16 13.36
CA ALA A 150 6.59 17.60 14.71
C ALA A 150 6.31 19.10 14.63
N THR A 151 5.06 19.50 14.46
CA THR A 151 4.70 20.90 14.67
C THR A 151 4.86 21.19 16.16
N ALA A 152 5.96 21.86 16.50
CA ALA A 152 6.14 22.49 17.79
C ALA A 152 4.94 23.41 18.04
N SER A 153 4.02 22.99 18.90
CA SER A 153 3.04 23.87 19.50
C SER A 153 3.81 24.88 20.36
N THR A 154 4.18 26.01 19.77
CA THR A 154 4.48 27.20 20.55
C THR A 154 3.13 27.79 20.89
N ARG A 155 2.68 27.54 22.13
CA ARG A 155 1.57 28.28 22.73
C ARG A 155 2.02 29.73 22.89
N GLU A 156 1.26 30.66 22.33
CA GLU A 156 1.06 32.00 22.90
C GLU A 156 -0.28 32.02 23.66
#